data_AF-A0A3R6IGR5-F1
#
_entry.id   AF-A0A3R6IGR5-F1
#
_cell.length_a   1.000
_cell.length_b   1.000
_cell.length_c   1.000
_cell.angle_alpha   90.00
_cell.angle_beta   90.00
_cell.angle_gamma   90.00
#
_symmetry.space_group_name_H-M   'P 1'
#
loop_
_entity.id
_entity.type
_entity.pdbx_description
1 polymer ?
#
loop_
_entity_poly.entity_id
_entity_poly.type
_entity_poly.pdbx_seq_one_letter_code
_entity_poly.pdbx_strand_id
1 'polypeptide(L)'
;MLNDKSKSTEIATSMTNGLTTLKSNAESSLAVIKTGKRMIESIGREGMNEVLADQVRAYISYCNGEMQRLHNLRKPFTTRLTEIQKQFVKLEKDIDPNVSGSPAFEASSLLRGYLHKQIDDAMAAEQRLVKNRQATENRLRKRDDIDETRLETLLQRADNRLLKGQSEIRLAEVPVDLIPVVTEPEGYIDLLRYWWQEIGRNLPDSDLERIFRPAISFAKKQAKKGNKVESIYVEYRPEPKIAA
;
A
#
# COMPACT_ATOMS: atom_id res chain seq x y z
N MET A 1 -27.29 9.95 30.93
CA MET A 1 -28.51 10.17 30.12
C MET A 1 -28.71 11.61 29.62
N LEU A 2 -28.55 12.67 30.43
CA LEU A 2 -28.65 14.06 29.95
C LEU A 2 -27.54 14.46 28.95
N ASN A 3 -26.33 13.92 29.15
CA ASN A 3 -25.16 14.23 28.30
C ASN A 3 -25.24 13.61 26.88
N ASP A 4 -25.88 12.45 26.72
CA ASP A 4 -26.04 11.81 25.40
C ASP A 4 -27.14 12.45 24.56
N LYS A 5 -28.23 12.91 25.19
CA LYS A 5 -29.28 13.66 24.49
C LYS A 5 -28.75 14.98 23.94
N SER A 6 -27.93 15.70 24.71
CA SER A 6 -27.31 16.96 24.28
C SER A 6 -26.35 16.75 23.09
N LYS A 7 -25.51 15.71 23.12
CA LYS A 7 -24.61 15.36 22.00
C LYS A 7 -25.37 14.94 20.74
N SER A 8 -26.47 14.19 20.90
CA SER A 8 -27.30 13.75 19.78
C SER A 8 -27.97 14.95 19.07
N THR A 9 -28.50 15.90 19.83
CA THR A 9 -29.09 17.13 19.28
C THR A 9 -28.06 17.98 18.54
N GLU A 10 -26.84 18.12 19.08
CA GLU A 10 -25.75 18.88 18.45
C GLU A 10 -25.33 18.27 17.10
N ILE A 11 -25.25 16.93 17.02
CA ILE A 11 -24.97 16.21 15.77
C ILE A 11 -26.07 16.45 14.74
N ALA A 12 -27.34 16.36 15.15
CA ALA A 12 -28.47 16.60 14.26
C ALA A 12 -28.47 18.03 13.68
N THR A 13 -28.21 19.04 14.52
CA THR A 13 -28.08 20.44 14.06
C THR A 13 -26.91 20.60 13.08
N SER A 14 -25.76 19.97 13.34
CA SER A 14 -24.59 20.00 12.46
C SER A 14 -24.90 19.42 11.07
N MET A 15 -25.65 18.31 11.02
CA MET A 15 -26.06 17.67 9.76
C MET A 15 -26.97 18.57 8.92
N THR A 16 -27.95 19.23 9.53
CA THR A 16 -28.83 20.19 8.85
C THR A 16 -28.05 21.37 8.28
N ASN A 17 -27.10 21.92 9.04
CA ASN A 17 -26.24 23.00 8.57
C ASN A 17 -25.35 22.56 7.39
N GLY A 18 -24.86 21.32 7.42
CA GLY A 18 -24.11 20.71 6.31
C GLY A 18 -24.93 20.62 5.02
N LEU A 19 -26.18 20.18 5.11
CA LEU A 19 -27.09 20.08 3.95
C LEU A 19 -27.36 21.46 3.32
N THR A 20 -27.64 22.47 4.14
CA THR A 20 -27.85 23.85 3.66
C THR A 20 -26.59 24.39 2.96
N THR A 21 -25.42 24.16 3.56
CA THR A 21 -24.14 24.61 2.98
C THR A 21 -23.85 23.90 1.65
N LEU A 22 -24.10 22.59 1.58
CA LEU A 22 -23.93 21.82 0.35
C LEU A 22 -24.81 22.37 -0.78
N LYS A 23 -26.08 22.68 -0.49
CA LYS A 23 -27.01 23.27 -1.46
C LYS A 23 -26.50 24.63 -1.97
N SER A 24 -26.14 25.54 -1.06
CA SER A 24 -25.63 26.88 -1.42
C SER A 24 -24.33 26.78 -2.25
N ASN A 25 -23.44 25.85 -1.89
CA ASN A 25 -22.21 25.60 -2.64
C ASN A 25 -22.49 25.05 -4.04
N ALA A 26 -23.47 24.16 -4.19
CA ALA A 26 -23.87 23.61 -5.49
C ALA A 26 -24.42 24.69 -6.42
N GLU A 27 -25.26 25.59 -5.90
CA GLU A 27 -25.79 26.74 -6.65
C GLU A 27 -24.68 27.69 -7.11
N SER A 28 -23.75 28.04 -6.20
CA SER A 28 -22.59 28.89 -6.50
C SER A 28 -21.69 28.25 -7.57
N SER A 29 -21.36 26.96 -7.40
CA SER A 29 -20.54 26.21 -8.35
C SER A 29 -21.18 26.17 -9.75
N LEU A 30 -22.49 25.92 -9.83
CA LEU A 30 -23.21 25.91 -11.09
C LEU A 30 -23.16 27.27 -11.80
N ALA A 31 -23.26 28.38 -11.08
CA ALA A 31 -23.14 29.72 -11.66
C ALA A 31 -21.73 29.97 -12.24
N VAL A 32 -20.68 29.61 -11.52
CA VAL A 32 -19.28 29.71 -11.96
C VAL A 32 -19.02 28.84 -13.20
N ILE A 33 -19.54 27.61 -13.22
CA ILE A 33 -19.45 26.69 -14.36
C ILE A 33 -20.13 27.27 -15.60
N LYS A 34 -21.35 27.83 -15.44
CA LYS A 34 -22.07 28.46 -16.57
C LYS A 34 -21.29 29.63 -17.17
N THR A 35 -20.60 30.41 -16.35
CA THR A 35 -19.73 31.49 -16.83
C THR A 35 -18.52 30.95 -17.58
N GLY A 36 -17.84 29.93 -17.05
CA GLY A 36 -16.70 29.29 -17.72
C GLY A 36 -17.07 28.65 -19.05
N LYS A 37 -18.20 27.94 -19.13
CA LYS A 37 -18.69 27.31 -20.37
C LYS A 37 -18.92 28.34 -21.48
N ARG A 38 -19.59 29.46 -21.17
CA ARG A 38 -19.79 30.56 -22.14
C ARG A 38 -18.47 31.15 -22.63
N MET A 39 -17.48 31.27 -21.74
CA MET A 39 -16.15 31.76 -22.09
C MET A 39 -15.42 30.78 -23.02
N ILE A 40 -15.47 29.48 -22.73
CA ILE A 40 -14.90 28.42 -23.60
C ILE A 40 -15.58 28.41 -24.97
N GLU A 41 -16.90 28.59 -25.04
CA GLU A 41 -17.64 28.68 -26.31
C GLU A 41 -17.25 29.91 -27.15
N SER A 42 -16.99 31.06 -26.53
CA SER A 42 -16.48 32.25 -27.24
C SER A 42 -15.06 32.01 -27.76
N ILE A 43 -14.17 31.46 -26.93
CA ILE A 43 -12.80 31.09 -27.34
C ILE A 43 -12.82 30.08 -28.50
N GLY A 44 -13.73 29.11 -28.46
CA GLY A 44 -13.89 28.12 -29.53
C GLY A 44 -14.36 28.71 -30.87
N ARG A 45 -15.04 29.86 -30.86
CA ARG A 45 -15.52 30.54 -32.07
C ARG A 45 -14.54 31.59 -32.60
N GLU A 46 -13.93 32.35 -31.70
CA GLU A 46 -13.14 33.55 -32.03
C GLU A 46 -11.62 33.29 -31.98
N GLY A 47 -11.21 32.15 -31.41
CA GLY A 47 -9.82 31.89 -31.06
C GLY A 47 -9.37 32.66 -29.81
N MET A 48 -8.26 32.25 -29.21
CA MET A 48 -7.68 32.98 -28.07
C MET A 48 -7.05 34.29 -28.57
N ASN A 49 -7.35 35.39 -27.89
CA ASN A 49 -6.75 36.71 -28.10
C ASN A 49 -6.47 37.38 -26.74
N GLU A 50 -5.79 38.53 -26.71
CA GLU A 50 -5.41 39.18 -25.45
C GLU A 50 -6.60 39.56 -24.56
N VAL A 51 -7.72 40.00 -25.16
CA VAL A 51 -8.94 40.35 -24.41
C VAL A 51 -9.54 39.11 -23.73
N LEU A 52 -9.66 38.01 -24.48
CA LEU A 52 -10.14 36.74 -23.93
C LEU A 52 -9.13 36.15 -22.93
N ALA A 53 -7.84 36.32 -23.14
CA ALA A 53 -6.81 35.89 -22.21
C ALA A 53 -6.93 36.61 -20.85
N ASP A 54 -7.14 37.93 -20.85
CA ASP A 54 -7.40 38.69 -19.63
C ASP A 54 -8.69 38.29 -18.93
N GLN A 55 -9.76 38.05 -19.70
CA GLN A 55 -11.02 37.52 -19.16
C GLN A 55 -10.84 36.13 -18.53
N VAL A 56 -10.06 35.25 -19.16
CA VAL A 56 -9.72 33.92 -18.64
C VAL A 56 -8.90 34.03 -17.36
N ARG A 57 -7.90 34.93 -17.31
CA ARG A 57 -7.12 35.19 -16.08
C ARG A 57 -8.01 35.67 -14.94
N ALA A 58 -8.90 36.64 -15.21
CA ALA A 58 -9.85 37.15 -14.22
C ALA A 58 -10.82 36.06 -13.76
N TYR A 59 -11.33 35.24 -14.69
CA TYR A 59 -12.19 34.09 -14.38
C TYR A 59 -11.47 33.07 -13.48
N ILE A 60 -10.22 32.71 -13.80
CA ILE A 60 -9.42 31.78 -12.98
C ILE A 60 -9.20 32.36 -11.58
N SER A 61 -8.84 33.64 -11.46
CA SER A 61 -8.69 34.31 -10.16
C SER A 61 -9.99 34.28 -9.35
N TYR A 62 -11.14 34.54 -9.99
CA TYR A 62 -12.45 34.46 -9.34
C TYR A 62 -12.78 33.03 -8.90
N CYS A 63 -12.53 32.03 -9.75
CA CYS A 63 -12.69 30.61 -9.42
C CYS A 63 -11.86 30.21 -8.19
N ASN A 64 -10.62 30.70 -8.07
CA ASN A 64 -9.77 30.42 -6.93
C ASN A 64 -10.32 31.05 -5.64
N GLY A 65 -10.81 32.29 -5.71
CA GLY A 65 -11.49 32.95 -4.59
C GLY A 65 -12.76 32.23 -4.16
N GLU A 66 -13.63 31.87 -5.11
CA GLU A 66 -14.85 31.10 -4.83
C GLU A 66 -14.53 29.72 -4.27
N MET A 67 -13.53 29.01 -4.82
CA MET A 67 -13.10 27.72 -4.29
C MET A 67 -12.71 27.82 -2.81
N GLN A 68 -11.97 28.87 -2.42
CA GLN A 68 -11.62 29.12 -1.02
C GLN A 68 -12.85 29.45 -0.16
N ARG A 69 -13.78 30.27 -0.66
CA ARG A 69 -15.05 30.57 0.04
C ARG A 69 -15.86 29.30 0.29
N LEU A 70 -16.07 28.48 -0.76
CA LEU A 70 -16.78 27.20 -0.68
C LEU A 70 -16.08 26.23 0.29
N HIS A 71 -14.74 26.19 0.27
CA HIS A 71 -13.94 25.42 1.21
C HIS A 71 -14.17 25.88 2.66
N ASN A 72 -14.10 27.19 2.92
CA ASN A 72 -14.27 27.74 4.26
C ASN A 72 -15.67 27.51 4.81
N LEU A 73 -16.70 27.61 3.97
CA LEU A 73 -18.07 27.28 4.37
C LEU A 73 -18.23 25.80 4.73
N ARG A 74 -17.60 24.89 3.97
CA ARG A 74 -17.72 23.45 4.26
C ARG A 74 -16.85 22.97 5.42
N LYS A 75 -15.77 23.68 5.72
CA LYS A 75 -14.74 23.24 6.66
C LYS A 75 -15.27 22.91 8.06
N PRO A 76 -16.11 23.74 8.73
CA PRO A 76 -16.57 23.44 10.09
C PRO A 76 -17.32 22.10 10.19
N PHE A 77 -18.24 21.83 9.27
CA PHE A 77 -19.03 20.60 9.31
C PHE A 77 -18.22 19.38 8.83
N THR A 78 -17.43 19.51 7.75
CA THR A 78 -16.60 18.40 7.25
C THR A 78 -15.51 17.99 8.24
N THR A 79 -14.96 18.94 9.00
CA THR A 79 -14.03 18.67 10.10
C THR A 79 -14.71 17.79 11.16
N ARG A 80 -15.93 18.15 11.59
CA ARG A 80 -16.68 17.36 12.58
C ARG A 80 -17.03 15.96 12.08
N LEU A 81 -17.45 15.83 10.83
CA LEU A 81 -17.68 14.52 10.20
C LEU A 81 -16.39 13.68 10.17
N THR A 82 -15.26 14.31 9.85
CA THR A 82 -13.95 13.64 9.86
C THR A 82 -13.56 13.22 11.27
N GLU A 83 -13.87 14.00 12.30
CA GLU A 83 -13.65 13.60 13.71
C GLU A 83 -14.48 12.38 14.10
N ILE A 84 -15.75 12.34 13.70
CA ILE A 84 -16.62 11.17 13.94
C ILE A 84 -16.09 9.96 13.18
N GLN A 85 -15.74 10.12 11.90
CA GLN A 85 -15.12 9.07 11.10
C GLN A 85 -13.84 8.54 11.75
N LYS A 86 -12.98 9.44 12.27
CA LYS A 86 -11.76 9.04 13.00
C LYS A 86 -12.06 8.23 14.24
N GLN A 87 -13.16 8.49 14.94
CA GLN A 87 -13.57 7.68 16.09
C GLN A 87 -13.94 6.25 15.66
N PHE A 88 -14.74 6.10 14.60
CA PHE A 88 -15.05 4.78 14.03
C PHE A 88 -13.77 4.05 13.59
N VAL A 89 -12.93 4.70 12.79
CA VAL A 89 -11.65 4.14 12.32
C VAL A 89 -10.75 3.77 13.49
N LYS A 90 -10.75 4.54 14.58
CA LYS A 90 -9.99 4.21 15.78
C LYS A 90 -10.50 2.91 16.41
N LEU A 91 -11.82 2.79 16.62
CA LEU A 91 -12.41 1.58 17.19
C LEU A 91 -12.10 0.33 16.35
N GLU A 92 -12.12 0.47 15.02
CA GLU A 92 -11.71 -0.60 14.09
C GLU A 92 -10.22 -0.95 14.28
N LYS A 93 -9.34 0.06 14.31
CA LYS A 93 -7.89 -0.12 14.48
C LYS A 93 -7.50 -0.70 15.84
N ASP A 94 -8.26 -0.39 16.89
CA ASP A 94 -8.01 -0.89 18.25
C ASP A 94 -8.13 -2.43 18.32
N ILE A 95 -8.78 -3.07 17.33
CA ILE A 95 -8.95 -4.53 17.24
C ILE A 95 -8.38 -5.16 15.96
N ASP A 96 -7.84 -4.37 15.03
CA ASP A 96 -7.36 -4.86 13.74
C ASP A 96 -6.08 -5.70 13.90
N PRO A 97 -6.05 -6.97 13.46
CA PRO A 97 -4.87 -7.83 13.55
C PRO A 97 -3.67 -7.36 12.73
N ASN A 98 -3.84 -6.39 11.84
CA ASN A 98 -2.78 -5.83 11.01
C ASN A 98 -2.24 -4.49 11.53
N VAL A 99 -2.79 -3.98 12.64
CA VAL A 99 -2.34 -2.73 13.27
C VAL A 99 -1.43 -3.02 14.44
N SER A 100 -0.16 -2.61 14.32
CA SER A 100 0.83 -2.74 15.40
C SER A 100 0.30 -2.15 16.71
N GLY A 101 0.43 -2.90 17.81
CA GLY A 101 -0.02 -2.53 19.13
C GLY A 101 -1.48 -2.87 19.46
N SER A 102 -2.28 -3.37 18.49
CA SER A 102 -3.60 -3.93 18.81
C SER A 102 -3.43 -5.30 19.50
N PRO A 103 -4.35 -5.71 20.40
CA PRO A 103 -4.27 -7.03 21.04
C PRO A 103 -4.23 -8.19 20.03
N ALA A 104 -4.95 -8.05 18.90
CA ALA A 104 -4.97 -9.06 17.85
C ALA A 104 -3.65 -9.14 17.07
N PHE A 105 -2.99 -8.01 16.82
CA PHE A 105 -1.66 -7.98 16.20
C PHE A 105 -0.62 -8.62 17.11
N GLU A 106 -0.62 -8.28 18.40
CA GLU A 106 0.30 -8.85 19.39
C GLU A 106 0.10 -10.37 19.54
N ALA A 107 -1.16 -10.83 19.64
CA ALA A 107 -1.47 -12.26 19.66
C ALA A 107 -0.99 -12.97 18.39
N SER A 108 -1.19 -12.35 17.23
CA SER A 108 -0.70 -12.88 15.94
C SER A 108 0.83 -12.93 15.90
N SER A 109 1.51 -11.96 16.50
CA SER A 109 2.98 -11.93 16.61
C SER A 109 3.50 -13.08 17.47
N LEU A 110 2.88 -13.31 18.63
CA LEU A 110 3.20 -14.45 19.50
C LEU A 110 2.96 -15.79 18.80
N LEU A 111 1.84 -15.93 18.09
CA LEU A 111 1.53 -17.13 17.31
C LEU A 111 2.56 -17.34 16.19
N ARG A 112 2.91 -16.31 15.43
CA ARG A 112 3.98 -16.40 14.40
C ARG A 112 5.31 -16.85 15.01
N GLY A 113 5.69 -16.31 16.17
CA GLY A 113 6.90 -16.75 16.87
C GLY A 113 6.87 -18.22 17.27
N TYR A 114 5.73 -18.70 17.77
CA TYR A 114 5.54 -20.13 18.07
C TYR A 114 5.62 -21.00 16.80
N LEU A 115 4.98 -20.59 15.71
CA LEU A 115 4.98 -21.30 14.43
C LEU A 115 6.39 -21.33 13.80
N HIS A 116 7.15 -20.23 13.87
CA HIS A 116 8.55 -20.22 13.45
C HIS A 116 9.38 -21.24 14.24
N LYS A 117 9.18 -21.30 15.57
CA LYS A 117 9.87 -22.29 16.39
C LYS A 117 9.50 -23.72 15.99
N GLN A 118 8.23 -23.99 15.66
CA GLN A 118 7.83 -25.31 15.16
C GLN A 118 8.54 -25.68 13.85
N ILE A 119 8.69 -24.71 12.94
CA ILE A 119 9.43 -24.88 11.69
C ILE A 119 10.91 -25.21 11.98
N ASP A 120 11.55 -24.45 12.89
CA ASP A 120 12.94 -24.68 13.30
C ASP A 120 13.15 -26.06 13.95
N ASP A 121 12.25 -26.44 14.86
CA ASP A 121 12.28 -27.74 15.55
C ASP A 121 12.07 -28.90 14.56
N ALA A 122 11.17 -28.74 13.58
CA ALA A 122 10.94 -29.71 12.51
C ALA A 122 12.18 -29.89 11.62
N MET A 123 12.80 -28.78 11.18
CA MET A 123 14.05 -28.81 10.42
C MET A 123 15.19 -29.50 11.19
N ALA A 124 15.34 -29.18 12.48
CA ALA A 124 16.35 -29.80 13.34
C ALA A 124 16.08 -31.30 13.56
N ALA A 125 14.82 -31.70 13.72
CA ALA A 125 14.42 -33.10 13.85
C ALA A 125 14.72 -33.90 12.57
N GLU A 126 14.40 -33.35 11.40
CA GLU A 126 14.70 -33.98 10.12
C GLU A 126 16.22 -34.16 9.94
N GLN A 127 17.02 -33.13 10.21
CA GLN A 127 18.49 -33.23 10.17
C GLN A 127 19.02 -34.31 11.12
N ARG A 128 18.43 -34.48 12.30
CA ARG A 128 18.81 -35.54 13.25
C ARG A 128 18.49 -36.93 12.71
N LEU A 129 17.31 -37.12 12.09
CA LEU A 129 16.94 -38.40 11.48
C LEU A 129 17.92 -38.80 10.38
N VAL A 130 18.29 -37.86 9.51
CA VAL A 130 19.27 -38.07 8.44
C VAL A 130 20.64 -38.43 9.03
N LYS A 131 21.13 -37.67 10.01
CA LYS A 131 22.42 -37.96 10.69
C LYS A 131 22.42 -39.32 11.37
N ASN A 132 21.33 -39.69 12.05
CA ASN A 132 21.19 -40.99 12.69
C ASN A 132 21.20 -42.14 11.68
N ARG A 133 20.56 -41.96 10.52
CA ARG A 133 20.59 -42.93 9.43
C ARG A 133 22.01 -43.12 8.88
N GLN A 134 22.72 -42.02 8.65
CA GLN A 134 24.10 -42.06 8.15
C GLN A 134 25.06 -42.70 9.17
N ALA A 135 24.93 -42.35 10.45
CA ALA A 135 25.75 -42.93 11.51
C ALA A 135 25.49 -44.44 11.65
N THR A 136 24.25 -44.88 11.51
CA THR A 136 23.89 -46.30 11.51
C THR A 136 24.53 -47.02 10.33
N GLU A 137 24.47 -46.45 9.14
CA GLU A 137 25.13 -47.01 7.94
C GLU A 137 26.63 -47.18 8.11
N ASN A 138 27.30 -46.10 8.55
CA ASN A 138 28.74 -46.08 8.71
C ASN A 138 29.19 -47.10 9.76
N ARG A 139 28.39 -47.36 10.81
CA ARG A 139 28.67 -48.39 11.82
C ARG A 139 28.49 -49.80 11.27
N LEU A 140 27.46 -50.02 10.45
CA LEU A 140 27.18 -51.34 9.86
C LEU A 140 28.19 -51.71 8.77
N ARG A 141 28.60 -50.77 7.92
CA ARG A 141 29.60 -51.01 6.86
C ARG A 141 31.01 -51.29 7.37
N LYS A 142 31.32 -50.93 8.63
CA LYS A 142 32.63 -51.16 9.28
C LYS A 142 32.70 -52.50 10.03
N ARG A 143 31.64 -53.30 9.98
CA ARG A 143 31.57 -54.59 10.67
C ARG A 143 31.89 -55.71 9.70
N ASP A 144 32.95 -56.45 9.98
CA ASP A 144 33.40 -57.58 9.18
C ASP A 144 32.63 -58.88 9.51
N ASP A 145 31.81 -58.88 10.56
CA ASP A 145 31.07 -60.03 11.11
C ASP A 145 29.62 -60.14 10.65
N ILE A 146 29.17 -59.26 9.75
CA ILE A 146 27.78 -59.20 9.26
C ILE A 146 27.71 -59.67 7.81
N ASP A 147 26.91 -60.69 7.54
CA ASP A 147 26.60 -61.13 6.16
C ASP A 147 25.75 -60.09 5.39
N GLU A 148 25.79 -60.17 4.07
CA GLU A 148 25.16 -59.20 3.17
C GLU A 148 23.63 -59.09 3.37
N THR A 149 22.94 -60.23 3.50
CA THR A 149 21.48 -60.28 3.72
C THR A 149 21.07 -59.61 5.04
N ARG A 150 21.84 -59.82 6.11
CA ARG A 150 21.61 -59.22 7.42
C ARG A 150 21.96 -57.73 7.42
N LEU A 151 23.01 -57.33 6.71
CA LEU A 151 23.36 -55.92 6.50
C LEU A 151 22.21 -55.18 5.81
N GLU A 152 21.68 -55.73 4.71
CA GLU A 152 20.57 -55.16 3.96
C GLU A 152 19.31 -55.01 4.83
N THR A 153 18.96 -56.06 5.59
CA THR A 153 17.81 -56.01 6.52
C THR A 153 17.96 -54.91 7.59
N LEU A 154 19.17 -54.70 8.11
CA LEU A 154 19.42 -53.67 9.13
C LEU A 154 19.38 -52.25 8.55
N LEU A 155 19.88 -52.07 7.33
CA LEU A 155 19.80 -50.80 6.60
C LEU A 155 18.34 -50.47 6.25
N GLN A 156 17.58 -51.44 5.75
CA GLN A 156 16.16 -51.26 5.45
C GLN A 156 15.35 -50.86 6.69
N ARG A 157 15.65 -51.43 7.86
CA ARG A 157 15.04 -50.99 9.13
C ARG A 157 15.41 -49.55 9.49
N ALA A 158 16.65 -49.15 9.22
CA ALA A 158 17.08 -47.77 9.45
C ALA A 158 16.39 -46.80 8.47
N ASP A 159 16.20 -47.18 7.21
CA ASP A 159 15.45 -46.42 6.20
C ASP A 159 13.99 -46.27 6.58
N ASN A 160 13.34 -47.36 7.03
CA ASN A 160 11.94 -47.31 7.48
C ASN A 160 11.75 -46.36 8.66
N ARG A 161 12.72 -46.25 9.58
CA ARG A 161 12.68 -45.28 10.69
C ARG A 161 12.81 -43.85 10.19
N LEU A 162 13.72 -43.59 9.25
CA LEU A 162 13.88 -42.27 8.64
C LEU A 162 12.59 -41.85 7.91
N LEU A 163 12.06 -42.73 7.05
CA LEU A 163 10.87 -42.45 6.26
C LEU A 163 9.64 -42.19 7.15
N LYS A 164 9.46 -43.01 8.21
CA LYS A 164 8.40 -42.82 9.18
C LYS A 164 8.53 -41.46 9.88
N GLY A 165 9.72 -41.12 10.38
CA GLY A 165 9.94 -39.83 11.04
C GLY A 165 9.74 -38.63 10.11
N GLN A 166 10.20 -38.71 8.86
CA GLN A 166 9.96 -37.65 7.86
C GLN A 166 8.47 -37.53 7.49
N SER A 167 7.73 -38.64 7.47
CA SER A 167 6.28 -38.61 7.26
C SER A 167 5.55 -37.91 8.41
N GLU A 168 5.95 -38.18 9.66
CA GLU A 168 5.38 -37.52 10.84
C GLU A 168 5.67 -36.01 10.84
N ILE A 169 6.88 -35.60 10.44
CA ILE A 169 7.25 -34.18 10.30
C ILE A 169 6.41 -33.49 9.22
N ARG A 170 6.26 -34.12 8.03
CA ARG A 170 5.42 -33.56 6.95
C ARG A 170 3.96 -33.40 7.33
N LEU A 171 3.41 -34.34 8.11
CA LEU A 171 2.03 -34.24 8.60
C LEU A 171 1.83 -33.08 9.61
N ALA A 172 2.90 -32.62 10.24
CA ALA A 172 2.91 -31.50 11.18
C ALA A 172 3.48 -30.21 10.57
N GLU A 173 3.61 -30.13 9.25
CA GLU A 173 4.19 -28.98 8.56
C GLU A 173 3.31 -27.73 8.73
N VAL A 174 3.96 -26.61 9.03
CA VAL A 174 3.30 -25.31 9.16
C VAL A 174 3.19 -24.68 7.77
N PRO A 175 1.99 -24.24 7.32
CA PRO A 175 1.84 -23.51 6.07
C PRO A 175 2.62 -22.19 6.08
N VAL A 176 3.32 -21.90 4.98
CA VAL A 176 4.16 -20.69 4.84
C VAL A 176 3.87 -19.96 3.54
N ASP A 177 3.92 -18.62 3.61
CA ASP A 177 3.97 -17.73 2.46
C ASP A 177 5.40 -17.18 2.30
N LEU A 178 5.86 -17.07 1.05
CA LEU A 178 7.14 -16.44 0.75
C LEU A 178 6.97 -14.93 0.67
N ILE A 179 7.62 -14.21 1.60
CA ILE A 179 7.56 -12.75 1.67
C ILE A 179 8.94 -12.19 1.25
N PRO A 180 9.00 -11.31 0.23
CA PRO A 180 10.27 -10.68 -0.14
C PRO A 180 10.73 -9.74 0.96
N VAL A 181 11.97 -9.93 1.43
CA VAL A 181 12.62 -9.06 2.42
C VAL A 181 13.79 -8.37 1.73
N VAL A 182 13.75 -7.04 1.71
CA VAL A 182 14.84 -6.21 1.15
C VAL A 182 15.95 -6.11 2.20
N THR A 183 17.13 -6.62 1.88
CA THR A 183 18.30 -6.59 2.78
C THR A 183 19.18 -5.38 2.56
N GLU A 184 19.17 -4.80 1.36
CA GLU A 184 19.99 -3.65 0.95
C GLU A 184 19.16 -2.67 0.11
N PRO A 185 19.47 -1.35 0.11
CA PRO A 185 18.69 -0.34 -0.60
C PRO A 185 18.45 -0.66 -2.09
N GLU A 186 19.42 -1.25 -2.78
CA GLU A 186 19.34 -1.65 -4.18
C GLU A 186 18.23 -2.67 -4.43
N GLY A 187 17.87 -3.49 -3.44
CA GLY A 187 16.80 -4.47 -3.56
C GLY A 187 15.42 -3.85 -3.82
N TYR A 188 15.16 -2.60 -3.37
CA TYR A 188 13.94 -1.89 -3.74
C TYR A 188 13.88 -1.58 -5.24
N ILE A 189 15.03 -1.28 -5.85
CA ILE A 189 15.12 -1.06 -7.29
C ILE A 189 14.91 -2.37 -8.05
N ASP A 190 15.44 -3.49 -7.54
CA ASP A 190 15.22 -4.80 -8.17
C ASP A 190 13.74 -5.21 -8.13
N LEU A 191 13.07 -5.03 -6.99
CA LEU A 191 11.61 -5.24 -6.89
C LEU A 191 10.83 -4.32 -7.83
N LEU A 192 11.22 -3.04 -7.93
CA LEU A 192 10.60 -2.10 -8.87
C LEU A 192 10.84 -2.51 -10.33
N ARG A 193 12.04 -2.98 -10.68
CA ARG A 193 12.37 -3.49 -12.03
C ARG A 193 11.53 -4.71 -12.38
N TYR A 194 11.41 -5.66 -11.46
CA TYR A 194 10.57 -6.85 -11.64
C TYR A 194 9.11 -6.44 -11.86
N TRP A 195 8.54 -5.61 -10.98
CA TRP A 195 7.18 -5.10 -11.13
C TRP A 195 6.98 -4.32 -12.44
N TRP A 196 7.97 -3.53 -12.86
CA TRP A 196 7.94 -2.75 -14.10
C TRP A 196 7.85 -3.64 -15.34
N GLN A 197 8.61 -4.74 -15.37
CA GLN A 197 8.63 -5.69 -16.48
C GLN A 197 7.30 -6.43 -16.64
N GLU A 198 6.70 -6.84 -15.51
CA GLU A 198 5.46 -7.61 -15.48
C GLU A 198 4.21 -6.75 -15.71
N ILE A 199 4.12 -5.61 -15.02
CA ILE A 199 2.90 -4.79 -14.97
C ILE A 199 3.18 -3.35 -15.40
N GLY A 200 4.18 -2.72 -14.79
CA GLY A 200 4.34 -1.26 -14.83
C GLY A 200 4.41 -0.67 -16.23
N ARG A 201 5.20 -1.25 -17.13
CA ARG A 201 5.41 -0.71 -18.50
C ARG A 201 4.16 -0.70 -19.39
N ASN A 202 3.14 -1.47 -19.03
CA ASN A 202 1.91 -1.61 -19.80
C ASN A 202 0.76 -0.77 -19.23
N LEU A 203 1.03 0.01 -18.18
CA LEU A 203 0.02 0.89 -17.59
C LEU A 203 -0.20 2.15 -18.45
N PRO A 204 -1.40 2.74 -18.40
CA PRO A 204 -1.66 4.05 -19.00
C PRO A 204 -0.81 5.15 -18.37
N ASP A 205 -0.46 6.18 -19.16
CA ASP A 205 0.35 7.32 -18.71
C ASP A 205 -0.22 8.00 -17.46
N SER A 206 -1.55 8.11 -17.35
CA SER A 206 -2.19 8.70 -16.16
C SER A 206 -1.93 7.92 -14.88
N ASP A 207 -1.86 6.58 -14.96
CA ASP A 207 -1.53 5.74 -13.81
C ASP A 207 -0.04 5.79 -13.50
N LEU A 208 0.81 5.81 -14.53
CA LEU A 208 2.24 5.98 -14.38
C LEU A 208 2.57 7.32 -13.71
N GLU A 209 1.97 8.41 -14.18
CA GLU A 209 2.17 9.74 -13.60
C GLU A 209 1.73 9.78 -12.13
N ARG A 210 0.65 9.07 -11.78
CA ARG A 210 0.19 8.95 -10.39
C ARG A 210 1.16 8.16 -9.52
N ILE A 211 1.64 7.01 -10.00
CA ILE A 211 2.57 6.13 -9.27
C ILE A 211 3.92 6.83 -9.07
N PHE A 212 4.45 7.46 -10.13
CA PHE A 212 5.75 8.13 -10.11
C PHE A 212 5.70 9.61 -9.74
N ARG A 213 4.55 10.11 -9.28
CA ARG A 213 4.35 11.52 -8.91
C ARG A 213 5.43 12.08 -7.98
N PRO A 214 5.89 11.36 -6.93
CA PRO A 214 6.98 11.85 -6.09
C PRO A 214 8.29 12.07 -6.87
N ALA A 215 8.67 11.13 -7.74
CA ALA A 215 9.88 11.21 -8.55
C ALA A 215 9.80 12.35 -9.57
N ILE A 216 8.67 12.48 -10.30
CA ILE A 216 8.41 13.57 -11.24
C ILE A 216 8.44 14.92 -10.52
N SER A 217 7.79 15.02 -9.35
CA SER A 217 7.78 16.24 -8.55
C SER A 217 9.17 16.64 -8.06
N PHE A 218 9.99 15.67 -7.66
CA PHE A 218 11.38 15.90 -7.29
C PHE A 218 12.19 16.41 -8.51
N ALA A 219 12.08 15.75 -9.66
CA ALA A 219 12.75 16.17 -10.89
C ALA A 219 12.34 17.59 -11.32
N LYS A 220 11.04 17.95 -11.19
CA LYS A 220 10.55 19.31 -11.43
C LYS A 220 11.15 20.34 -10.46
N LYS A 221 11.31 19.98 -9.18
CA LYS A 221 11.95 20.85 -8.18
C LYS A 221 13.45 21.03 -8.48
N GLN A 222 14.14 19.98 -8.92
CA GLN A 222 15.56 20.07 -9.29
C GLN A 222 15.77 20.89 -10.57
N ALA A 223 14.91 20.75 -11.56
CA ALA A 223 14.98 21.53 -12.79
C ALA A 223 14.85 23.04 -12.54
N LYS A 224 14.05 23.46 -11.55
CA LYS A 224 13.99 24.87 -11.10
C LYS A 224 15.31 25.40 -10.55
N LYS A 225 16.18 24.52 -10.07
CA LYS A 225 17.54 24.84 -9.59
C LYS A 225 18.59 24.71 -10.70
N GLY A 226 18.18 24.40 -11.94
CA GLY A 226 19.07 24.16 -13.07
C GLY A 226 19.48 22.70 -13.27
N ASN A 227 19.14 21.80 -12.34
CA ASN A 227 19.52 20.38 -12.40
C ASN A 227 18.46 19.57 -13.14
N LYS A 228 18.73 19.21 -14.39
CA LYS A 228 17.84 18.39 -15.23
C LYS A 228 18.36 16.96 -15.30
N VAL A 229 17.43 16.01 -15.39
CA VAL A 229 17.77 14.61 -15.69
C VAL A 229 18.26 14.53 -17.15
N GLU A 230 19.45 13.98 -17.36
CA GLU A 230 19.97 13.68 -18.69
C GLU A 230 19.45 12.31 -19.14
N SER A 231 18.52 12.28 -20.08
CA SER A 231 17.94 11.05 -20.62
C SER A 231 17.30 11.30 -21.98
N ILE A 232 17.45 10.35 -22.91
CA ILE A 232 16.76 10.38 -24.19
C ILE A 232 15.24 10.19 -24.07
N TYR A 233 14.77 9.73 -22.90
CA TYR A 233 13.36 9.47 -22.61
C TYR A 233 12.68 10.60 -21.82
N VAL A 234 13.41 11.65 -21.42
CA VAL A 234 12.88 12.74 -20.61
C VAL A 234 13.23 14.09 -21.22
N GLU A 235 12.21 14.86 -21.60
CA GLU A 235 12.37 16.20 -22.14
C GLU A 235 11.78 17.25 -21.18
N TYR A 236 12.45 18.40 -21.05
CA TYR A 236 11.95 19.53 -20.28
C TYR A 236 11.45 20.62 -21.22
N ARG A 237 10.12 20.76 -21.32
CA ARG A 237 9.47 21.80 -22.13
C ARG A 237 9.06 23.01 -21.30
N PRO A 238 9.13 24.23 -21.84
CA PRO A 238 8.61 25.41 -21.18
C PRO A 238 7.08 25.34 -21.11
N GLU A 239 6.52 25.55 -19.93
CA GLU A 239 5.08 25.61 -19.68
C GLU A 239 4.73 26.99 -19.12
N PRO A 240 3.83 27.75 -19.75
CA PRO A 240 3.44 29.07 -19.26
C PRO A 240 2.85 29.00 -17.84
N LYS A 241 3.24 29.93 -16.98
CA LYS A 241 2.60 30.09 -15.67
C LYS A 241 1.27 30.79 -15.85
N ILE A 242 0.18 30.07 -15.64
CA ILE A 242 -1.15 30.66 -15.48
C ILE A 242 -1.24 31.08 -14.00
N ALA A 243 -1.51 32.36 -13.73
CA ALA A 243 -1.55 32.89 -12.37
C ALA A 243 -2.49 32.04 -11.48
N ALA A 244 -2.00 31.72 -10.27
CA ALA A 244 -2.76 31.02 -9.23
C ALA A 244 -3.51 32.03 -8.36
#